data_AF-A0A6P0MLL3-F1
#
_entry.id   AF-A0A6P0MLL3-F1
#
_cell.length_a   1.000
_cell.length_b   1.000
_cell.length_c   1.000
_cell.angle_alpha   90.00
_cell.angle_beta   90.00
_cell.angle_gamma   90.00
#
_symmetry.space_group_name_H-M   'P 1'
#
loop_
_entity.id
_entity.type
_entity.pdbx_description
1 polymer ?
#
loop_
_entity_poly.entity_id
_entity_poly.type
_entity_poly.pdbx_seq_one_letter_code
_entity_poly.pdbx_strand_id
1 'polypeptide(L)'
;MDAVKLRDLYPKLKSWFRPEDHKLRKLPGGGKWYYVPWQTMRDRLDDIYPDWEIDYSDPVQRGEQVVVKCHLKIAGVTRVGFGNSHAEFDDWEEEKKQRGTPEERAIACAFKRAYS
;
A
#
# COMPACT_ATOMS: atom_id res chain seq x y z
N MET A 1 9.14 -14.17 22.61
CA MET A 1 8.48 -13.72 21.37
C MET A 1 9.16 -14.45 20.22
N ASP A 2 8.41 -15.33 19.55
CA ASP A 2 8.96 -16.46 18.79
C ASP A 2 9.70 -16.03 17.53
N ALA A 3 11.03 -15.95 17.59
CA ALA A 3 11.90 -15.81 16.43
C ALA A 3 11.64 -16.91 15.36
N VAL A 4 11.08 -18.05 15.79
CA VAL A 4 10.63 -19.16 14.93
C VAL A 4 9.49 -18.72 13.99
N LYS A 5 8.51 -17.95 14.49
CA LYS A 5 7.37 -17.48 13.67
C LYS A 5 7.82 -16.53 12.57
N LEU A 6 8.79 -15.64 12.84
CA LEU A 6 9.27 -14.68 11.84
C LEU A 6 10.06 -15.37 10.71
N ARG A 7 10.84 -16.41 11.05
CA ARG A 7 11.64 -17.16 10.07
C ARG A 7 10.76 -17.92 9.06
N ASP A 8 9.62 -18.43 9.51
CA ASP A 8 8.65 -19.11 8.63
C ASP A 8 7.73 -18.14 7.89
N LEU A 9 7.49 -16.95 8.46
CA LEU A 9 6.65 -15.91 7.87
C LEU A 9 7.37 -15.13 6.77
N TYR A 10 8.67 -14.88 6.94
CA TYR A 10 9.45 -14.04 6.02
C TYR A 10 9.43 -14.54 4.57
N PRO A 11 9.64 -15.84 4.27
CA PRO A 11 9.53 -16.37 2.90
C PRO A 11 8.13 -16.20 2.31
N LYS A 12 7.07 -16.35 3.12
CA LYS A 12 5.67 -16.16 2.68
C LYS A 12 5.39 -14.71 2.33
N LEU A 13 5.87 -13.76 3.13
CA LEU A 13 5.75 -12.32 2.87
C LEU A 13 6.45 -11.90 1.57
N LYS A 14 7.67 -12.43 1.34
CA LYS A 14 8.49 -12.14 0.16
C LYS A 14 8.13 -12.96 -1.08
N SER A 15 7.18 -13.88 -0.97
CA SER A 15 6.71 -14.66 -2.12
C SER A 15 6.10 -13.75 -3.19
N TRP A 16 6.32 -14.10 -4.45
CA TRP A 16 5.72 -13.40 -5.58
C TRP A 16 4.19 -13.45 -5.50
N PHE A 17 3.53 -12.37 -5.92
CA PHE A 17 2.07 -12.41 -6.15
C PHE A 17 1.77 -13.26 -7.38
N ARG A 18 0.61 -13.91 -7.40
CA ARG A 18 0.24 -14.75 -8.53
C ARG A 18 -0.09 -13.88 -9.74
N PRO A 19 0.04 -14.38 -10.98
CA PRO A 19 -0.31 -13.60 -12.17
C PRO A 19 -1.74 -13.05 -12.13
N GLU A 20 -2.68 -13.78 -11.51
CA GLU A 20 -4.09 -13.39 -11.40
C GLU A 20 -4.32 -12.20 -10.45
N ASP A 21 -3.40 -11.97 -9.51
CA ASP A 21 -3.44 -10.84 -8.58
C ASP A 21 -3.06 -9.51 -9.27
N HIS A 22 -2.45 -9.58 -10.46
CA HIS A 22 -1.98 -8.41 -11.18
C HIS A 22 -3.12 -7.80 -12.01
N LYS A 23 -3.42 -6.53 -11.73
CA LYS A 23 -4.37 -5.75 -12.52
C LYS A 23 -3.64 -4.94 -13.58
N LEU A 24 -4.28 -4.81 -14.75
CA LEU A 24 -3.81 -3.99 -15.84
C LEU A 24 -4.34 -2.56 -15.68
N ARG A 25 -3.46 -1.58 -15.73
CA ARG A 25 -3.81 -0.16 -15.83
C ARG A 25 -3.33 0.40 -17.16
N LYS A 26 -4.19 1.18 -17.82
CA LYS A 26 -3.80 1.99 -18.99
C LYS A 26 -3.22 3.31 -18.49
N LEU A 27 -2.14 3.76 -19.13
CA LEU A 27 -1.49 5.04 -18.86
C LEU A 27 -1.84 6.05 -19.95
N PRO A 28 -1.81 7.37 -19.63
CA PRO A 28 -1.86 8.42 -20.64
C PRO A 28 -0.74 8.18 -21.67
N GLY A 29 -1.07 8.21 -22.96
CA GLY A 29 -0.12 7.88 -24.03
C GLY A 29 -0.11 6.40 -24.45
N GLY A 30 -1.08 5.59 -24.02
CA GLY A 30 -1.30 4.22 -24.53
C GLY A 30 -0.45 3.12 -23.88
N GLY A 31 0.39 3.49 -22.92
CA GLY A 31 1.16 2.53 -22.12
C GLY A 31 0.27 1.63 -21.25
N LYS A 32 0.77 0.44 -20.93
CA LYS A 32 0.14 -0.50 -19.99
C LYS A 32 1.05 -0.70 -18.79
N TRP A 33 0.47 -0.69 -17.60
CA TRP A 33 1.18 -0.90 -16.34
C TRP A 33 0.47 -1.99 -15.53
N TYR A 34 1.21 -3.05 -15.17
CA TYR A 34 0.70 -4.07 -14.27
C TYR A 34 0.97 -3.68 -12.83
N TYR A 35 -0.03 -3.83 -11.96
CA TYR A 35 0.11 -3.55 -10.54
C TYR A 35 -0.70 -4.52 -9.71
N VAL A 36 -0.24 -4.77 -8.48
CA VAL A 36 -1.01 -5.51 -7.48
C VAL A 36 -1.80 -4.49 -6.64
N PRO A 37 -3.13 -4.64 -6.51
CA PRO A 37 -3.93 -3.82 -5.60
C PRO A 37 -3.43 -3.96 -4.16
N TRP A 38 -3.40 -2.86 -3.42
CA TRP A 38 -2.93 -2.89 -2.03
C TRP A 38 -3.85 -3.72 -1.12
N GLN A 39 -5.14 -3.89 -1.48
CA GLN A 39 -6.04 -4.82 -0.79
C GLN A 39 -5.50 -6.25 -0.84
N THR A 40 -4.97 -6.71 -1.97
CA THR A 40 -4.40 -8.06 -2.09
C THR A 40 -3.22 -8.30 -1.16
N MET A 41 -2.46 -7.25 -0.83
CA MET A 41 -1.40 -7.34 0.18
C MET A 41 -1.99 -7.48 1.60
N ARG A 42 -3.12 -6.83 1.90
CA ARG A 42 -3.84 -7.00 3.18
C ARG A 42 -4.44 -8.39 3.29
N ASP A 43 -5.12 -8.87 2.24
CA ASP A 43 -5.70 -10.21 2.20
C ASP A 43 -4.62 -11.28 2.45
N ARG A 44 -3.42 -11.07 1.89
CA ARG A 44 -2.27 -11.93 2.16
C ARG A 44 -1.86 -11.87 3.64
N LEU A 45 -1.77 -10.69 4.25
CA LEU A 45 -1.44 -10.56 5.68
C LEU A 45 -2.48 -11.28 6.55
N ASP A 46 -3.77 -11.13 6.25
CA ASP A 46 -4.86 -11.80 6.95
C ASP A 46 -4.73 -13.33 6.89
N ASP A 47 -4.29 -13.88 5.74
CA ASP A 47 -4.06 -15.32 5.56
C ASP A 47 -2.81 -15.84 6.29
N ILE A 48 -1.69 -15.12 6.23
CA ILE A 48 -0.41 -15.60 6.75
C ILE A 48 -0.16 -15.27 8.22
N TYR A 49 -0.71 -14.15 8.71
CA TYR A 49 -0.51 -13.64 10.06
C TYR A 49 -1.62 -12.64 10.44
N PRO A 50 -2.82 -13.10 10.85
CA PRO A 50 -3.98 -12.24 11.09
C PRO A 50 -3.81 -11.24 12.25
N ASP A 51 -2.87 -11.48 13.16
CA ASP A 51 -2.58 -10.59 14.31
C ASP A 51 -1.69 -9.39 13.93
N TRP A 52 -1.70 -8.97 12.66
CA TRP A 52 -0.96 -7.79 12.21
C TRP A 52 -1.69 -6.51 12.65
N GLU A 53 -0.92 -5.49 13.00
CA GLU A 53 -1.46 -4.19 13.41
C GLU A 53 -1.05 -3.12 12.42
N ILE A 54 -1.92 -2.13 12.23
CA ILE A 54 -1.63 -0.97 11.40
C ILE A 54 -2.13 0.30 12.04
N ASP A 55 -1.28 1.32 11.97
CA ASP A 55 -1.55 2.65 12.46
C ASP A 55 -1.12 3.68 11.40
N TYR A 56 -1.89 4.74 11.25
CA TYR A 56 -1.62 5.82 10.32
C TYR A 56 -1.54 7.13 11.06
N SER A 57 -0.60 7.99 10.67
CA SER A 57 -0.65 9.39 11.08
C SER A 57 -1.85 10.09 10.45
N ASP A 58 -2.26 11.20 11.06
CA ASP A 58 -3.14 12.16 10.39
C ASP A 58 -2.53 12.57 9.04
N PRO A 59 -3.35 12.72 7.97
CA PRO A 59 -2.89 13.24 6.71
C PRO A 59 -2.40 14.69 6.88
N VAL A 60 -1.21 14.97 6.36
CA VAL A 60 -0.62 16.30 6.44
C VAL A 60 -0.38 16.85 5.04
N GLN A 61 -0.91 18.04 4.77
CA GLN A 61 -0.61 18.76 3.55
C GLN A 61 0.79 19.41 3.62
N ARG A 62 1.58 19.19 2.57
CA ARG A 62 2.93 19.74 2.36
C ARG A 62 3.02 20.24 0.93
N GLY A 63 2.72 21.53 0.74
CA GLY A 63 2.54 22.12 -0.58
C GLY A 63 1.38 21.45 -1.32
N GLU A 64 1.65 20.97 -2.52
CA GLU A 64 0.68 20.27 -3.38
C GLU A 64 0.52 18.78 -3.05
N GLN A 65 1.17 18.27 -1.99
CA GLN A 65 1.11 16.86 -1.60
C GLN A 65 0.35 16.68 -0.29
N VAL A 66 -0.50 15.65 -0.23
CA VAL A 66 -0.96 15.03 1.01
C VAL A 66 -0.01 13.90 1.34
N VAL A 67 0.52 13.90 2.56
CA VAL A 67 1.49 12.90 3.06
C VAL A 67 0.91 12.17 4.26
N VAL A 68 1.07 10.85 4.28
CA VAL A 68 0.64 9.96 5.36
C VAL A 68 1.79 9.04 5.75
N LYS A 69 1.99 8.86 7.05
CA LYS A 69 2.91 7.86 7.61
C LYS A 69 2.11 6.62 8.04
N CYS A 70 2.61 5.44 7.70
CA CYS A 70 2.06 4.15 8.09
C CYS A 70 3.05 3.43 9.01
N HIS A 71 2.59 2.92 10.14
CA HIS A 71 3.28 1.94 10.97
C HIS A 71 2.59 0.59 10.77
N LEU A 72 3.31 -0.37 10.20
CA LEU A 72 2.83 -1.74 10.00
C LEU A 72 3.61 -2.66 10.92
N LYS A 73 2.92 -3.34 11.85
CA LYS A 73 3.54 -4.25 12.80
C LYS A 73 3.11 -5.68 12.50
N ILE A 74 4.10 -6.54 12.24
CA ILE A 74 3.90 -7.95 11.90
C ILE A 74 4.81 -8.78 12.80
N ALA A 75 4.26 -9.74 13.54
CA ALA A 75 5.00 -10.61 14.45
C ALA A 75 5.97 -9.84 15.39
N GLY A 76 5.55 -8.67 15.88
CA GLY A 76 6.34 -7.81 16.78
C GLY A 76 7.38 -6.91 16.10
N VAL A 77 7.54 -7.01 14.78
CA VAL A 77 8.43 -6.13 14.00
C VAL A 77 7.61 -5.01 13.37
N THR A 78 7.99 -3.76 13.67
CA THR A 78 7.36 -2.57 13.09
C THR A 78 8.14 -2.07 11.88
N ARG A 79 7.45 -1.87 10.77
CA ARG A 79 7.94 -1.24 9.54
C ARG A 79 7.23 0.09 9.32
N VAL A 80 7.96 1.06 8.80
CA VAL A 80 7.43 2.40 8.56
C VAL A 80 7.44 2.72 7.07
N GLY A 81 6.32 3.20 6.55
CA GLY A 81 6.18 3.64 5.17
C GLY A 81 5.61 5.06 5.11
N PHE A 82 6.17 5.90 4.23
CA PHE A 82 5.64 7.24 3.95
C PHE A 82 5.01 7.25 2.57
N GLY A 83 3.71 7.51 2.52
CA GLY A 83 2.95 7.64 1.29
C GLY A 83 2.58 9.09 1.01
N ASN A 84 2.42 9.39 -0.27
CA ASN A 84 2.02 10.71 -0.73
C ASN A 84 1.08 10.63 -1.93
N SER A 85 0.28 11.68 -2.11
CA SER A 85 -0.56 11.92 -3.29
C SER A 85 -0.68 13.42 -3.53
N HIS A 86 -0.87 13.84 -4.78
CA HIS A 86 -1.24 15.23 -5.07
C HIS A 86 -2.60 15.57 -4.45
N ALA A 87 -2.65 16.72 -3.78
CA ALA A 87 -3.81 17.28 -3.08
C ALA A 87 -4.87 17.77 -4.09
N GLU A 88 -4.42 18.41 -5.16
CA GLU A 88 -5.30 18.89 -6.23
C GLU A 88 -5.31 17.91 -7.41
N PHE A 89 -6.49 17.78 -8.02
CA PHE A 89 -6.64 17.15 -9.32
C PHE A 89 -6.51 18.26 -10.35
N ASP A 90 -5.30 18.74 -10.64
CA ASP A 90 -5.12 19.56 -11.84
C ASP A 90 -5.67 18.76 -13.02
N ASP A 91 -6.71 19.27 -13.67
CA ASP A 91 -7.34 19.00 -14.97
C ASP A 91 -7.31 17.57 -15.58
N TRP A 92 -7.12 16.53 -14.79
CA TRP A 92 -6.83 15.18 -15.29
C TRP A 92 -7.89 14.16 -14.87
N GLU A 93 -8.86 13.97 -15.77
CA GLU A 93 -9.85 12.88 -15.96
C GLU A 93 -10.67 12.36 -14.76
N GLU A 94 -11.98 12.15 -15.00
CA GLU A 94 -12.93 11.43 -14.13
C GLU A 94 -12.40 10.08 -13.63
N GLU A 95 -11.53 9.43 -14.40
CA GLU A 95 -10.88 8.15 -14.07
C GLU A 95 -9.97 8.23 -12.83
N LYS A 96 -9.45 9.42 -12.47
CA LYS A 96 -8.70 9.64 -11.21
C LYS A 96 -9.61 9.89 -10.01
N LYS A 97 -10.80 10.47 -10.20
CA LYS A 97 -11.80 10.61 -9.11
C LYS A 97 -12.29 9.24 -8.64
N GLN A 98 -12.35 8.26 -9.54
CA GLN A 98 -12.64 6.85 -9.20
C GLN A 98 -11.56 6.18 -8.33
N ARG A 99 -10.38 6.78 -8.14
CA ARG A 99 -9.25 6.20 -7.40
C ARG A 99 -9.23 6.57 -5.92
N GLY A 100 -10.22 7.32 -5.45
CA GLY A 100 -10.33 7.77 -4.07
C GLY A 100 -9.72 9.14 -3.83
N THR A 101 -9.90 9.65 -2.61
CA THR A 101 -9.41 10.96 -2.19
C THR A 101 -7.87 11.00 -2.18
N PRO A 102 -7.24 12.19 -2.22
CA PRO A 102 -5.79 12.31 -1.99
C PRO A 102 -5.30 11.58 -0.74
N GLU A 103 -6.06 11.64 0.36
CA GLU A 103 -5.75 10.96 1.62
C GLU A 103 -5.76 9.44 1.46
N GLU A 104 -6.81 8.87 0.86
CA GLU A 104 -6.93 7.42 0.62
C GLU A 104 -5.78 6.90 -0.25
N ARG A 105 -5.39 7.67 -1.27
CA ARG A 105 -4.25 7.35 -2.14
C ARG A 105 -2.92 7.42 -1.39
N ALA A 106 -2.74 8.43 -0.53
CA ALA A 106 -1.56 8.55 0.32
C ALA A 106 -1.48 7.40 1.33
N ILE A 107 -2.60 7.00 1.94
CA ILE A 107 -2.73 5.83 2.82
C ILE A 107 -2.30 4.55 2.09
N ALA A 108 -2.89 4.29 0.91
CA ALA A 108 -2.54 3.10 0.12
C ALA A 108 -1.06 3.10 -0.30
N CYS A 109 -0.49 4.26 -0.61
CA CYS A 109 0.93 4.42 -0.91
C CYS A 109 1.81 4.12 0.31
N ALA A 110 1.44 4.65 1.48
CA ALA A 110 2.16 4.48 2.73
C ALA A 110 2.20 3.01 3.15
N PHE A 111 1.05 2.33 3.07
CA PHE A 111 0.95 0.90 3.36
C PHE A 111 1.84 0.06 2.44
N LYS A 112 1.76 0.26 1.12
CA LYS A 112 2.59 -0.50 0.16
C LYS A 112 4.09 -0.35 0.46
N ARG A 113 4.53 0.83 0.87
CA ARG A 113 5.92 1.11 1.26
C ARG A 113 6.31 0.49 2.59
N ALA A 114 5.39 0.43 3.55
CA ALA A 114 5.62 -0.29 4.81
C ALA A 114 5.67 -1.82 4.58
N TYR A 115 4.86 -2.32 3.65
CA TYR A 115 4.73 -3.74 3.31
C TYR A 115 5.91 -4.30 2.48
N SER A 116 6.41 -3.54 1.50
CA SER A 116 7.45 -3.98 0.53
C SER A 116 8.82 -4.14 1.16
#